data_AF-A0A2N5U4J6-F1
#
_entry.id   AF-A0A2N5U4J6-F1
#
_cell.length_a   1.000
_cell.length_b   1.000
_cell.length_c   1.000
_cell.angle_alpha   90.00
_cell.angle_beta   90.00
_cell.angle_gamma   90.00
#
_symmetry.space_group_name_H-M   'P 1'
#
loop_
_entity.id
_entity.type
_entity.pdbx_description
1 polymer ?
#
loop_
_entity_poly.entity_id
_entity_poly.type
_entity_poly.pdbx_seq_one_letter_code
_entity_poly.pdbx_strand_id
1 'polypeptide(L)'
;MQSITTHDYANICSYLEDERNYKQLYGTGSKTNIGGSHLTKTAAYDVFAIYVNNHSNRRLHLTGKKLCQRINQYKEKFWLANNWAKNTGAGVEERDGTAIFNEALEAWCPCYN
;
A
#
# COMPACT_ATOMS: atom_id res chain seq x y z
N MET A 1 -13.88 -12.74 -0.37
CA MET A 1 -13.43 -11.35 -0.10
C MET A 1 -12.72 -10.83 -1.34
N GLN A 2 -13.10 -9.70 -1.93
CA GLN A 2 -12.44 -9.19 -3.15
C GLN A 2 -11.05 -8.64 -2.81
N SER A 3 -10.01 -9.16 -3.45
CA SER A 3 -8.61 -8.72 -3.31
C SER A 3 -8.36 -7.41 -4.05
N ILE A 4 -7.48 -6.56 -3.49
CA ILE A 4 -6.88 -5.42 -4.21
C ILE A 4 -5.99 -5.98 -5.31
N THR A 5 -6.15 -5.50 -6.53
CA THR A 5 -5.38 -5.88 -7.72
C THR A 5 -4.22 -4.90 -7.96
N THR A 6 -3.30 -5.22 -8.87
CA THR A 6 -2.21 -4.32 -9.27
C THR A 6 -2.71 -2.96 -9.74
N HIS A 7 -3.83 -2.92 -10.48
CA HIS A 7 -4.48 -1.65 -10.89
C HIS A 7 -4.97 -0.83 -9.69
N ASP A 8 -5.54 -1.50 -8.69
CA ASP A 8 -5.98 -0.83 -7.46
C ASP A 8 -4.78 -0.30 -6.65
N TYR A 9 -3.65 -1.01 -6.67
CA TYR A 9 -2.41 -0.52 -6.08
C TYR A 9 -1.85 0.70 -6.81
N ALA A 10 -1.89 0.73 -8.14
CA ALA A 10 -1.51 1.92 -8.91
C ALA A 10 -2.35 3.14 -8.50
N ASN A 11 -3.68 2.98 -8.38
CA ASN A 11 -4.56 4.06 -7.89
C ASN A 11 -4.20 4.50 -6.46
N ILE A 12 -3.90 3.55 -5.57
CA ILE A 12 -3.46 3.83 -4.19
C ILE A 12 -2.16 4.64 -4.22
N CYS A 13 -1.18 4.27 -5.05
CA CYS A 13 0.07 5.01 -5.20
C CYS A 13 -0.17 6.43 -5.73
N SER A 14 -0.93 6.59 -6.81
CA SER A 14 -1.26 7.91 -7.36
C SER A 14 -1.95 8.83 -6.35
N TYR A 15 -2.84 8.29 -5.51
CA TYR A 15 -3.48 9.08 -4.45
C TYR A 15 -2.47 9.56 -3.39
N LEU A 16 -1.50 8.72 -3.06
CA LEU A 16 -0.46 8.99 -2.05
C LEU A 16 0.70 9.84 -2.55
N GLU A 17 0.90 9.93 -3.87
CA GLU A 17 1.87 10.84 -4.50
C GLU A 17 1.48 12.32 -4.31
N ASP A 18 0.18 12.63 -4.17
CA ASP A 18 -0.26 13.97 -3.81
C ASP A 18 0.11 14.26 -2.34
N GLU A 19 0.95 15.28 -2.17
CA GLU A 19 1.51 15.66 -0.88
C GLU A 19 0.42 16.04 0.14
N ARG A 20 -0.71 16.62 -0.29
CA ARG A 20 -1.81 17.00 0.60
C ARG A 20 -2.53 15.75 1.10
N ASN A 21 -2.82 14.81 0.21
CA ASN A 21 -3.44 13.53 0.56
C ASN A 21 -2.55 12.75 1.53
N TYR A 22 -1.24 12.70 1.25
CA TYR A 22 -0.27 12.06 2.13
C TYR A 22 -0.26 12.72 3.52
N LYS A 23 -0.16 14.04 3.59
CA LYS A 23 -0.14 14.81 4.84
C LYS A 23 -1.43 14.64 5.65
N GLN A 24 -2.58 14.49 5.01
CA GLN A 24 -3.84 14.22 5.71
C GLN A 24 -3.86 12.84 6.39
N LEU A 25 -3.20 11.84 5.80
CA LEU A 25 -3.18 10.47 6.32
C LEU A 25 -2.08 10.23 7.36
N TYR A 26 -0.91 10.87 7.17
CA TYR A 26 0.30 10.59 7.94
C TYR A 26 0.87 11.79 8.70
N GLY A 27 0.32 12.98 8.47
CA GLY A 27 0.81 14.23 9.06
C GLY A 27 2.04 14.79 8.34
N THR A 28 2.49 15.97 8.78
CA THR A 28 3.70 16.66 8.29
C THR A 28 4.95 16.36 9.12
N GLY A 29 4.85 15.55 10.17
CA GLY A 29 5.95 15.26 11.11
C GLY A 29 6.32 16.40 12.08
N SER A 30 5.98 17.65 11.75
CA SER A 30 6.13 18.82 12.62
C SER A 30 4.91 19.02 13.53
N LYS A 31 5.09 19.43 14.80
CA LYS A 31 4.00 19.88 15.68
C LYS A 31 3.28 21.07 15.01
N THR A 32 2.10 20.87 14.46
CA THR A 32 1.35 21.93 13.79
C THR A 32 0.70 22.85 14.82
N ASN A 33 0.82 24.17 14.60
CA ASN A 33 -0.03 25.17 15.24
C ASN A 33 -1.50 24.84 15.00
N ILE A 34 -2.32 25.01 16.04
CA ILE A 34 -3.77 24.78 16.00
C ILE A 34 -4.39 25.87 15.12
N GLY A 35 -4.54 25.61 13.83
CA GLY A 35 -5.07 26.60 12.89
C GLY A 35 -5.35 26.03 11.51
N GLY A 36 -6.50 25.36 11.36
CA GLY A 36 -7.02 24.87 10.08
C GLY A 36 -7.94 23.68 10.27
N SER A 37 -9.09 23.68 9.60
CA SER A 37 -10.00 22.53 9.50
C SER A 37 -9.31 21.40 8.74
N HIS A 38 -8.50 20.61 9.43
CA HIS A 38 -7.92 19.39 8.90
C HIS A 38 -8.91 18.25 9.07
N LEU A 39 -9.11 17.46 8.02
CA LEU A 39 -9.83 16.19 8.15
C LEU A 39 -9.18 15.37 9.27
N THR A 40 -10.00 14.73 10.11
CA THR A 40 -9.48 13.72 11.01
C THR A 40 -8.86 12.59 10.20
N LYS A 41 -7.87 11.89 10.76
CA LYS A 41 -7.23 10.75 10.08
C LYS A 41 -8.26 9.72 9.60
N THR A 42 -9.30 9.47 10.39
CA THR A 42 -10.43 8.59 10.01
C THR A 42 -11.15 9.11 8.77
N ALA A 43 -11.55 10.39 8.76
CA ALA A 43 -12.21 11.00 7.62
C ALA A 43 -11.33 11.01 6.36
N ALA A 44 -10.02 11.23 6.51
CA ALA A 44 -9.06 11.15 5.41
C ALA A 44 -9.02 9.74 4.80
N TYR A 45 -9.04 8.68 5.62
CA TYR A 45 -9.14 7.31 5.13
C TYR A 45 -10.49 7.00 4.48
N ASP A 46 -11.59 7.59 4.93
CA ASP A 46 -12.90 7.41 4.29
C ASP A 46 -12.94 8.07 2.91
N VAL A 47 -12.41 9.28 2.77
CA VAL A 47 -12.24 9.94 1.45
C VAL A 47 -11.34 9.10 0.54
N PHE A 48 -10.25 8.57 1.08
CA PHE A 48 -9.35 7.70 0.33
C PHE A 48 -10.06 6.41 -0.14
N ALA A 49 -10.89 5.81 0.72
CA ALA A 49 -11.68 4.64 0.34
C ALA A 49 -12.69 4.94 -0.78
N ILE A 50 -13.35 6.11 -0.75
CA ILE A 50 -14.23 6.55 -1.85
C ILE A 50 -13.45 6.66 -3.15
N TYR A 51 -12.27 7.29 -3.13
CA TYR A 51 -11.42 7.41 -4.30
C TYR A 51 -11.06 6.04 -4.90
N VAL A 52 -10.53 5.13 -4.08
CA VAL A 52 -10.12 3.79 -4.54
C VAL A 52 -11.31 2.99 -5.06
N ASN A 53 -12.48 3.07 -4.41
CA ASN A 53 -13.69 2.40 -4.88
C ASN A 53 -14.16 2.91 -6.25
N ASN A 54 -14.02 4.21 -6.52
CA ASN A 54 -14.46 4.82 -7.79
C ASN A 54 -13.49 4.56 -8.94
N HIS A 55 -12.21 4.37 -8.64
CA HIS A 55 -11.15 4.16 -9.65
C HIS A 55 -10.80 2.68 -9.84
N SER A 56 -11.38 1.80 -9.03
CA SER A 56 -11.28 0.36 -9.21
C SER A 56 -12.23 -0.10 -10.29
N ASN A 57 -11.74 -0.99 -11.17
CA ASN A 57 -12.59 -1.74 -12.10
C ASN A 57 -13.43 -2.81 -11.38
N ARG A 58 -13.30 -2.92 -10.05
CA ARG A 58 -14.03 -3.85 -9.18
C ARG A 58 -14.84 -3.05 -8.17
N ARG A 59 -16.04 -3.52 -7.85
CA ARG A 59 -16.86 -2.92 -6.78
C ARG A 59 -16.32 -3.35 -5.41
N LEU A 60 -15.20 -2.75 -4.98
CA LEU A 60 -14.46 -3.15 -3.77
C LEU A 60 -15.21 -2.83 -2.46
N HIS A 61 -16.15 -1.88 -2.47
CA HIS A 61 -16.97 -1.46 -1.32
C HIS A 61 -16.15 -1.29 -0.02
N LEU A 62 -15.02 -0.60 -0.13
CA LEU A 62 -14.13 -0.32 0.99
C LEU A 62 -14.69 0.80 1.87
N THR A 63 -14.52 0.64 3.18
CA THR A 63 -14.58 1.74 4.16
C THR A 63 -13.16 2.21 4.46
N GLY A 64 -12.97 3.39 5.04
CA GLY A 64 -11.63 3.87 5.40
C GLY A 64 -10.86 2.91 6.30
N LYS A 65 -11.56 2.28 7.27
CA LYS A 65 -10.97 1.24 8.12
C LYS A 65 -10.49 0.01 7.33
N LYS A 66 -11.30 -0.49 6.39
CA LYS A 66 -10.93 -1.64 5.54
C LYS A 66 -9.76 -1.30 4.63
N LEU A 67 -9.74 -0.09 4.06
CA LEU A 67 -8.64 0.36 3.22
C LEU A 67 -7.34 0.46 4.04
N CYS A 68 -7.39 1.08 5.22
CA CYS A 68 -6.25 1.18 6.13
C CYS A 68 -5.66 -0.19 6.49
N GLN A 69 -6.50 -1.16 6.84
CA GLN A 69 -6.07 -2.54 7.11
C GLN A 69 -5.36 -3.17 5.91
N ARG A 70 -5.91 -3.02 4.71
CA ARG A 70 -5.33 -3.59 3.49
C ARG A 70 -3.99 -2.95 3.12
N ILE A 71 -3.87 -1.63 3.27
CA ILE A 71 -2.61 -0.91 3.04
C ILE A 71 -1.55 -1.36 4.04
N ASN A 72 -1.89 -1.50 5.32
CA ASN A 72 -0.94 -1.97 6.33
C ASN A 72 -0.48 -3.40 6.05
N GLN A 73 -1.40 -4.31 5.73
CA GLN A 73 -1.06 -5.68 5.33
C GLN A 73 -0.14 -5.71 4.09
N TYR A 74 -0.38 -4.84 3.11
CA TYR A 74 0.50 -4.72 1.96
C TYR A 74 1.89 -4.21 2.35
N LYS A 75 1.98 -3.15 3.17
CA LYS A 75 3.26 -2.61 3.65
C LYS A 75 4.08 -3.67 4.40
N GLU A 76 3.44 -4.48 5.23
CA GLU A 76 4.10 -5.58 5.94
C GLU A 76 4.63 -6.64 4.96
N LYS A 77 3.81 -7.08 4.00
CA LYS A 77 4.24 -8.03 2.96
C LYS A 77 5.38 -7.49 2.10
N PHE A 78 5.29 -6.24 1.69
CA PHE A 78 6.34 -5.57 0.93
C PHE A 78 7.63 -5.46 1.74
N TRP A 79 7.55 -5.07 3.01
CA TRP A 79 8.71 -5.00 3.90
C TRP A 79 9.39 -6.37 4.06
N LEU A 80 8.60 -7.43 4.26
CA LEU A 80 9.12 -8.81 4.34
C LEU A 80 9.80 -9.25 3.05
N ALA A 81 9.14 -9.04 1.90
CA ALA A 81 9.70 -9.36 0.59
C ALA A 81 10.99 -8.57 0.31
N ASN A 82 11.01 -7.27 0.63
CA ASN A 82 12.19 -6.42 0.48
C ASN A 82 13.33 -6.82 1.41
N ASN A 83 13.01 -7.23 2.64
CA ASN A 83 14.01 -7.74 3.57
C ASN A 83 14.60 -9.08 3.08
N TRP A 84 13.76 -9.97 2.56
CA TRP A 84 14.21 -11.23 1.97
C TRP A 84 15.11 -10.99 0.74
N ALA A 85 14.70 -10.07 -0.14
CA ALA A 85 15.46 -9.77 -1.35
C ALA A 85 16.83 -9.10 -1.09
N LYS A 86 16.93 -8.30 -0.03
CA LYS A 86 18.17 -7.58 0.33
C LYS A 86 19.14 -8.39 1.18
N ASN A 87 18.68 -9.46 1.84
CA ASN A 87 19.56 -10.30 2.65
C ASN A 87 20.17 -11.41 1.79
N THR A 88 21.49 -11.37 1.60
CA THR A 88 22.32 -12.44 1.02
C THR A 88 22.32 -13.64 1.97
N GLY A 89 21.28 -14.46 1.89
CA GLY A 89 21.05 -15.60 2.78
C GLY A 89 19.66 -16.24 2.67
N ALA A 90 18.86 -15.81 1.68
CA ALA A 90 17.51 -16.27 1.38
C ALA A 90 17.38 -17.75 0.99
N GLY A 91 18.49 -18.48 0.83
CA GLY A 91 18.49 -19.89 0.44
C GLY A 91 18.18 -20.14 -1.04
N VAL A 92 18.26 -19.12 -1.90
CA VAL A 92 18.20 -19.28 -3.35
C VAL A 92 19.63 -19.47 -3.85
N GLU A 93 19.94 -20.68 -4.29
CA GLU A 93 21.25 -20.99 -4.86
C GLU A 93 21.29 -20.52 -6.32
N GLU A 94 22.46 -20.21 -6.87
CA GLU A 94 22.61 -19.72 -8.27
C GLU A 94 21.92 -20.64 -9.31
N ARG A 95 21.71 -21.92 -8.95
CA ARG A 95 21.02 -22.96 -9.73
C ARG A 95 19.51 -22.81 -9.81
N ASP A 96 18.87 -22.11 -8.88
CA ASP A 96 17.42 -21.88 -8.88
C ASP A 96 17.03 -20.71 -9.82
N GLY A 97 17.99 -19.83 -10.15
CA GLY A 97 17.82 -18.78 -11.15
C GLY A 97 16.90 -17.63 -10.74
N THR A 98 17.06 -16.49 -11.40
CA THR A 98 16.31 -15.24 -11.15
C THR A 98 14.79 -15.41 -11.28
N ALA A 99 14.33 -16.39 -12.07
CA ALA A 99 12.91 -16.67 -12.27
C ALA A 99 12.22 -17.23 -11.02
N ILE A 100 12.81 -18.23 -10.34
CA ILE A 100 12.25 -18.82 -9.11
C ILE A 100 12.21 -17.78 -7.98
N PHE A 101 13.24 -16.94 -7.92
CA PHE A 101 13.30 -15.83 -6.97
C PHE A 101 12.18 -14.78 -7.21
N ASN A 102 11.97 -14.38 -8.47
CA ASN A 102 10.90 -13.44 -8.83
C ASN A 102 9.50 -14.04 -8.60
N GLU A 103 9.29 -15.31 -8.92
CA GLU A 103 8.02 -15.99 -8.70
C GLU A 103 7.69 -16.15 -7.20
N ALA A 104 8.71 -16.40 -6.38
CA ALA A 104 8.57 -16.40 -4.91
C ALA A 104 8.26 -15.00 -4.35
N LEU A 105 8.87 -13.95 -4.90
CA LEU A 105 8.56 -12.56 -4.53
C LEU A 105 7.15 -12.16 -4.94
N GLU A 106 6.70 -12.52 -6.15
CA GLU A 106 5.32 -12.29 -6.61
C GLU A 106 4.30 -13.07 -5.78
N ALA A 107 4.61 -14.31 -5.37
CA ALA A 107 3.77 -15.08 -4.47
C ALA A 107 3.64 -14.43 -3.07
N TRP A 108 4.71 -13.81 -2.56
CA TRP A 108 4.71 -13.11 -1.27
C TRP A 108 4.05 -11.74 -1.33
N CYS A 109 4.30 -11.00 -2.41
CA CYS A 109 3.80 -9.66 -2.66
C CYS A 109 3.54 -9.49 -4.17
N PRO A 110 2.30 -9.70 -4.65
CA PRO A 110 1.94 -9.68 -6.07
C PRO A 110 2.18 -8.34 -6.81
N CYS A 111 2.71 -7.34 -6.11
CA CYS A 111 3.05 -6.02 -6.63
C CYS A 111 4.40 -5.55 -6.03
N TYR A 112 5.37 -6.47 -5.92
CA TYR A 112 6.71 -6.18 -5.41
C TYR A 112 7.60 -5.46 -6.43
N ASN A 113 7.44 -5.78 -7.72
CA ASN A 113 8.20 -5.21 -8.84
C ASN A 113 7.75 -3.79 -9.19
#